data_AF-A0A6V8KH46-F1
#
_entry.id   AF-A0A6V8KH46-F1
#
_cell.length_a   1.000
_cell.length_b   1.000
_cell.length_c   1.000
_cell.angle_alpha   90.00
_cell.angle_beta   90.00
_cell.angle_gamma   90.00
#
_symmetry.space_group_name_H-M   'P 1'
#
loop_
_entity.id
_entity.type
_entity.pdbx_description
1 polymer ?
#
loop_
_entity_poly.entity_id
_entity_poly.type
_entity_poly.pdbx_seq_one_letter_code
_entity_poly.pdbx_strand_id
1 'polypeptide(L)'
;MALGLLPRDRVMLDGAVSYRDSDAAVVGPSRQLADYLLKRVTVTSDGRACPGAVAPPADLARAGATIDFTCAGAVGVASVGVRTLTDLDPAYRTLATGPGGVRAVYTSDAYTREWTLGDVPAAAGGVTGAGAVPLFRSGPWRAACS
;
A
#
# COMPACT_ATOMS: atom_id res chain seq x y z
N MET A 1 -0.98 -4.82 17.25
CA MET A 1 -0.45 -3.43 17.22
C MET A 1 -1.63 -2.48 17.09
N ALA A 2 -1.67 -1.37 17.84
CA ALA A 2 -2.75 -0.39 17.76
C ALA A 2 -2.21 0.95 17.22
N LEU A 3 -2.95 1.61 16.32
CA LEU A 3 -2.56 2.92 15.77
C LEU A 3 -2.74 4.07 16.78
N GLY A 4 -3.47 3.83 17.88
CA GLY A 4 -3.66 4.82 18.95
C GLY A 4 -4.56 6.00 18.57
N LEU A 5 -5.41 5.84 17.56
CA LEU A 5 -6.24 6.92 17.00
C LEU A 5 -7.65 6.97 17.58
N LEU A 6 -8.16 5.84 18.09
CA LEU A 6 -9.52 5.74 18.58
C LEU A 6 -9.59 5.99 20.09
N PRO A 7 -10.70 6.54 20.61
CA PRO A 7 -10.91 6.77 22.03
C PRO A 7 -10.74 5.49 22.86
N ARG A 8 -10.11 5.60 24.04
CA ARG A 8 -9.79 4.44 24.89
C ARG A 8 -11.01 3.75 25.48
N ASP A 9 -12.13 4.46 25.62
CA ASP A 9 -13.41 3.91 26.04
C ASP A 9 -14.05 2.96 25.00
N ARG A 10 -13.47 2.86 23.79
CA ARG A 10 -13.87 1.91 22.74
C ARG A 10 -13.25 0.53 22.90
N VAL A 11 -12.26 0.39 23.77
CA VAL A 11 -11.55 -0.85 24.02
C VAL A 11 -12.21 -1.54 25.20
N MET A 12 -12.83 -2.69 24.96
CA MET A 12 -13.45 -3.51 25.99
C MET A 12 -12.40 -4.20 26.87
N LEU A 13 -12.82 -4.73 28.02
CA LEU A 13 -11.93 -5.38 28.99
C LEU A 13 -11.16 -6.59 28.42
N ASP A 14 -11.70 -7.23 27.39
CA ASP A 14 -11.10 -8.34 26.64
C ASP A 14 -10.18 -7.87 25.50
N GLY A 15 -10.05 -6.55 25.31
CA GLY A 15 -9.29 -5.94 24.22
C GLY A 15 -10.06 -5.82 22.90
N ALA A 16 -11.33 -6.24 22.84
CA ALA A 16 -12.16 -6.04 21.66
C ALA A 16 -12.40 -4.54 21.45
N VAL A 17 -12.32 -4.09 20.20
CA VAL A 17 -12.58 -2.69 19.83
C VAL A 17 -13.93 -2.61 19.16
N SER A 18 -14.83 -1.77 19.69
CA SER A 18 -16.10 -1.44 19.03
C SER A 18 -15.86 -0.44 17.90
N TYR A 19 -15.66 -0.96 16.68
CA TYR A 19 -15.50 -0.14 15.48
C TYR A 19 -16.82 0.47 15.04
N ARG A 20 -16.76 1.72 14.56
CA ARG A 20 -17.87 2.46 13.96
C ARG A 20 -17.48 2.90 12.56
N ASP A 21 -18.47 3.08 11.69
CA ASP A 21 -18.24 3.56 10.32
C ASP A 21 -17.50 4.91 10.28
N SER A 22 -17.76 5.78 11.27
CA SER A 22 -17.08 7.06 11.42
C SER A 22 -15.58 6.96 11.72
N ASP A 23 -15.11 5.82 12.23
CA ASP A 23 -13.71 5.65 12.63
C ASP A 23 -12.78 5.69 11.41
N ALA A 24 -13.26 5.26 10.24
CA ALA A 24 -12.51 5.34 8.99
C ALA A 24 -12.17 6.79 8.61
N ALA A 25 -13.01 7.76 8.95
CA ALA A 25 -12.75 9.18 8.71
C ALA A 25 -11.67 9.77 9.65
N VAL A 26 -11.43 9.13 10.80
CA VAL A 26 -10.33 9.48 11.72
C VAL A 26 -9.05 8.77 11.29
N VAL A 27 -9.14 7.48 10.96
CA VAL A 27 -7.98 6.65 10.62
C VAL A 27 -7.42 7.00 9.24
N GLY A 28 -8.27 7.23 8.25
CA GLY A 28 -7.91 7.53 6.87
C GLY A 28 -6.85 8.61 6.72
N PRO A 29 -7.11 9.87 7.14
CA PRO A 29 -6.16 10.97 6.98
C PRO A 29 -4.98 10.94 7.95
N SER A 30 -4.90 9.94 8.84
CA SER A 30 -3.88 9.91 9.89
C SER A 30 -2.48 9.58 9.34
N ARG A 31 -1.46 10.23 9.89
CA ARG A 31 -0.07 9.89 9.61
C ARG A 31 0.29 8.49 10.11
N GLN A 32 -0.33 8.05 11.20
CA GLN A 32 -0.12 6.73 11.79
C GLN A 32 -0.53 5.60 10.84
N LEU A 33 -1.63 5.78 10.08
CA LEU A 33 -2.00 4.82 9.04
C LEU A 33 -0.96 4.82 7.91
N ALA A 34 -0.55 5.99 7.42
CA ALA A 34 0.47 6.09 6.37
C ALA A 34 1.79 5.44 6.79
N ASP A 35 2.29 5.75 8.00
CA ASP A 35 3.51 5.17 8.56
C ASP A 35 3.39 3.65 8.74
N TYR A 36 2.22 3.16 9.18
CA TYR A 36 1.95 1.72 9.29
C TYR A 36 2.00 1.03 7.93
N LEU A 37 1.31 1.59 6.92
CA LEU A 37 1.27 1.01 5.58
C LEU A 37 2.66 0.97 4.93
N LEU A 38 3.45 2.05 5.02
CA LEU A 38 4.81 2.10 4.49
C LEU A 38 5.79 1.17 5.23
N LYS A 39 5.50 0.84 6.49
CA LYS A 39 6.28 -0.13 7.26
C LYS A 39 5.91 -1.58 6.95
N ARG A 40 4.65 -1.85 6.58
CA ARG A 40 4.12 -3.21 6.37
C ARG A 40 4.03 -3.62 4.92
N VAL A 41 4.04 -2.67 4.00
CA VAL A 41 4.08 -2.88 2.56
C VAL A 41 5.37 -2.32 2.02
N THR A 42 6.18 -3.17 1.39
CA THR A 42 7.48 -2.80 0.85
C THR A 42 7.60 -3.24 -0.58
N VAL A 43 8.28 -2.45 -1.40
CA VAL A 43 8.61 -2.82 -2.78
C VAL A 43 10.12 -2.69 -2.96
N THR A 44 10.74 -3.71 -3.54
CA THR A 44 12.12 -3.65 -4.01
C THR A 44 12.19 -4.01 -5.49
N SER A 45 13.16 -3.42 -6.19
CA SER A 45 13.48 -3.74 -7.58
C SER A 45 14.99 -3.72 -7.74
N ASP A 46 15.54 -4.74 -8.42
CA ASP A 46 16.99 -4.98 -8.51
C ASP A 46 17.69 -4.94 -7.14
N GLY A 47 17.04 -5.51 -6.11
CA GLY A 47 17.55 -5.52 -4.74
C GLY A 47 17.55 -4.16 -4.02
N ARG A 48 17.05 -3.09 -4.64
CA ARG A 48 16.97 -1.74 -4.06
C ARG A 48 15.54 -1.44 -3.61
N ALA A 49 15.39 -0.86 -2.43
CA ALA A 49 14.09 -0.42 -1.95
C ALA A 49 13.55 0.74 -2.81
N CYS A 50 12.27 0.65 -3.17
CA CYS A 50 11.54 1.74 -3.80
C CYS A 50 10.85 2.54 -2.70
N PRO A 51 11.16 3.83 -2.50
CA PRO A 51 10.42 4.67 -1.57
C PRO A 51 8.93 4.71 -1.86
N GLY A 52 8.11 4.49 -0.83
CA GLY A 52 6.67 4.57 -0.92
C GLY A 52 6.12 5.90 -0.40
N ALA A 53 4.97 6.32 -0.92
CA ALA A 53 4.18 7.43 -0.43
C ALA A 53 2.70 7.01 -0.32
N VAL A 54 2.02 7.49 0.71
CA VAL A 54 0.59 7.23 0.92
C VAL A 54 -0.15 8.56 0.86
N ALA A 55 -0.99 8.73 -0.14
CA ALA A 55 -1.96 9.83 -0.15
C ALA A 55 -3.07 9.50 0.86
N PRO A 56 -3.54 10.49 1.66
CA PRO A 56 -4.70 10.30 2.52
C PRO A 56 -5.89 9.74 1.71
N PRO A 57 -6.43 8.56 2.06
CA PRO A 57 -7.59 8.01 1.38
C PRO A 57 -8.82 8.90 1.61
N ALA A 58 -9.52 9.22 0.53
CA ALA A 58 -10.74 10.02 0.59
C ALA A 58 -11.88 9.30 1.34
N ASP A 59 -11.96 7.97 1.19
CA ASP A 59 -12.87 7.11 1.93
C ASP A 59 -12.19 5.76 2.18
N LEU A 60 -11.58 5.63 3.35
CA LEU A 60 -10.86 4.41 3.72
C LEU A 60 -11.79 3.18 3.79
N ALA A 61 -13.04 3.34 4.25
CA ALA A 61 -13.96 2.22 4.45
C ALA A 61 -14.44 1.63 3.12
N ARG A 62 -14.63 2.46 2.09
CA ARG A 62 -15.10 2.00 0.78
C ARG A 62 -14.00 1.73 -0.23
N ALA A 63 -12.97 2.58 -0.25
CA ALA A 63 -11.96 2.57 -1.32
C ALA A 63 -10.60 2.00 -0.87
N GLY A 64 -10.40 1.77 0.43
CA GLY A 64 -9.11 1.39 0.98
C GLY A 64 -8.08 2.51 0.88
N ALA A 65 -6.81 2.15 0.90
CA ALA A 65 -5.68 3.07 0.76
C ALA A 65 -4.91 2.78 -0.55
N THR A 66 -4.22 3.79 -1.06
CA THR A 66 -3.31 3.65 -2.20
C THR A 66 -1.90 4.01 -1.76
N ILE A 67 -0.92 3.20 -2.17
CA ILE A 67 0.50 3.42 -1.88
C ILE A 67 1.23 3.49 -3.22
N ASP A 68 1.88 4.61 -3.48
CA ASP A 68 2.68 4.82 -4.69
C ASP A 68 4.15 4.56 -4.36
N PHE A 69 4.80 3.67 -5.12
CA PHE A 69 6.22 3.35 -4.96
C PHE A 69 7.03 3.91 -6.13
N THR A 70 8.10 4.64 -5.82
CA THR A 70 9.03 5.19 -6.83
C THR A 70 10.32 4.39 -6.81
N CYS A 71 10.70 3.80 -7.94
CA CYS A 71 11.97 3.08 -8.08
C CYS A 71 12.98 3.91 -8.89
N ALA A 72 14.27 3.72 -8.62
CA ALA A 72 15.34 4.50 -9.27
C ALA A 72 15.56 4.17 -10.76
N GLY A 73 14.93 3.11 -11.27
CA GLY A 73 15.05 2.64 -12.64
C GLY A 73 13.74 2.03 -13.15
N ALA A 74 13.77 1.57 -14.40
CA ALA A 74 12.64 0.87 -15.00
C ALA A 74 12.36 -0.42 -14.23
N VAL A 75 11.09 -0.75 -14.04
CA VAL A 75 10.67 -1.89 -13.22
C VAL A 75 9.98 -2.92 -14.10
N GLY A 76 10.71 -3.99 -14.45
CA GLY A 76 10.13 -5.15 -15.12
C GLY A 76 9.55 -6.17 -14.11
N VAL A 77 10.33 -6.44 -13.06
CA VAL A 77 9.97 -7.32 -11.95
C VAL A 77 10.18 -6.58 -10.63
N ALA A 78 9.25 -6.74 -9.71
CA ALA A 78 9.33 -6.17 -8.37
C ALA A 78 9.07 -7.23 -7.30
N SER A 79 9.86 -7.21 -6.24
CA SER A 79 9.61 -7.98 -5.03
C SER A 79 8.71 -7.16 -4.11
N VAL A 80 7.49 -7.64 -3.89
CA VAL A 80 6.48 -6.95 -3.09
C VAL A 80 6.27 -7.73 -1.80
N GLY A 81 6.57 -7.08 -0.67
CA GLY A 81 6.33 -7.58 0.68
C GLY A 81 5.04 -7.00 1.25
N VAL A 82 4.15 -7.84 1.79
CA VAL A 82 2.89 -7.43 2.43
C VAL A 82 2.71 -8.17 3.75
N ARG A 83 2.68 -7.40 4.84
CA ARG A 83 2.50 -7.92 6.21
C ARG A 83 1.30 -7.32 6.93
N THR A 84 0.48 -6.54 6.23
CA THR A 84 -0.75 -5.98 6.80
C THR A 84 -1.66 -7.11 7.26
N LEU A 85 -2.29 -6.94 8.42
CA LEU A 85 -3.19 -7.91 9.06
C LEU A 85 -2.49 -9.19 9.55
N THR A 86 -1.56 -9.76 8.79
CA THR A 86 -0.75 -10.91 9.24
C THR A 86 0.20 -10.57 10.38
N ASP A 87 0.50 -9.27 10.58
CA ASP A 87 1.20 -8.76 11.75
C ASP A 87 0.31 -8.60 13.00
N LEU A 88 -1.01 -8.70 12.84
CA LEU A 88 -1.98 -8.71 13.93
C LEU A 88 -2.31 -10.15 14.34
N ASP A 89 -2.60 -11.01 13.37
CA ASP A 89 -2.89 -12.42 13.59
C ASP A 89 -2.29 -13.28 12.46
N PRO A 90 -1.50 -14.33 12.77
CA PRO A 90 -0.87 -15.17 11.76
C PRO A 90 -1.85 -15.99 10.92
N ALA A 91 -3.11 -16.16 11.34
CA ALA A 91 -4.16 -16.87 10.60
C ALA A 91 -4.74 -16.04 9.44
N TYR A 92 -4.54 -14.72 9.46
CA TYR A 92 -5.00 -13.86 8.38
C TYR A 92 -4.19 -14.06 7.09
N ARG A 93 -4.85 -13.74 5.97
CA ARG A 93 -4.27 -13.83 4.63
C ARG A 93 -4.67 -12.60 3.85
N THR A 94 -3.73 -12.02 3.10
CA THR A 94 -4.02 -10.91 2.20
C THR A 94 -3.96 -11.41 0.77
N LEU A 95 -5.01 -11.16 -0.01
CA LEU A 95 -5.01 -11.38 -1.44
C LEU A 95 -4.65 -10.08 -2.15
N ALA A 96 -3.66 -10.14 -3.04
CA ALA A 96 -3.36 -9.05 -3.96
C ALA A 96 -3.69 -9.48 -5.39
N THR A 97 -4.10 -8.50 -6.19
CA THR A 97 -4.33 -8.64 -7.63
C THR A 97 -3.43 -7.64 -8.34
N GLY A 98 -2.70 -8.09 -9.35
CA GLY A 98 -1.81 -7.27 -10.16
C GLY A 98 -2.20 -7.24 -11.64
N PRO A 99 -1.29 -6.79 -12.51
CA PRO A 99 -1.53 -6.67 -13.94
C PRO A 99 -2.01 -7.98 -14.57
N GLY A 100 -2.92 -7.88 -15.54
CA GLY A 100 -3.50 -9.04 -16.22
C GLY A 100 -4.38 -9.94 -15.33
N GLY A 101 -4.75 -9.48 -14.13
CA GLY A 101 -5.55 -10.26 -13.19
C GLY A 101 -4.77 -11.34 -12.44
N VAL A 102 -3.43 -11.30 -12.50
CA VAL A 102 -2.57 -12.18 -11.71
C VAL A 102 -2.87 -11.97 -10.22
N ARG A 103 -2.95 -13.05 -9.45
CA ARG A 103 -3.28 -13.02 -8.02
C ARG A 103 -2.16 -13.65 -7.21
N ALA A 104 -1.87 -13.07 -6.05
CA ALA A 104 -0.97 -13.65 -5.07
C ALA A 104 -1.56 -13.57 -3.67
N VAL A 105 -1.35 -14.63 -2.88
CA VAL A 105 -1.76 -14.69 -1.47
C VAL A 105 -0.52 -14.51 -0.59
N TYR A 106 -0.67 -13.61 0.37
CA TYR A 106 0.31 -13.29 1.40
C TYR A 106 -0.15 -13.87 2.73
N THR A 107 0.76 -14.60 3.37
CA THR A 107 0.56 -15.23 4.68
C THR A 107 1.67 -14.77 5.63
N SER A 108 1.58 -15.14 6.90
CA SER A 108 2.63 -14.83 7.90
C SER A 108 3.98 -15.48 7.56
N ASP A 109 3.96 -16.67 6.96
CA ASP A 109 5.13 -17.45 6.52
C ASP A 109 5.60 -17.14 5.08
N ALA A 110 4.71 -16.60 4.23
CA ALA A 110 5.02 -16.24 2.85
C ALA A 110 4.50 -14.83 2.54
N TYR A 111 5.22 -13.82 3.04
CA TYR A 111 4.82 -12.41 2.95
C TYR A 111 5.49 -11.63 1.81
N THR A 112 6.32 -12.27 0.98
CA THR A 112 6.99 -11.65 -0.19
C THR A 112 6.64 -12.41 -1.46
N ARG A 113 6.33 -11.68 -2.53
CA ARG A 113 6.00 -12.23 -3.86
C ARG A 113 6.64 -11.40 -4.96
N GLU A 114 7.13 -12.06 -5.99
CA GLU A 114 7.59 -11.41 -7.22
C GLU A 114 6.40 -11.08 -8.12
N TRP A 115 6.39 -9.87 -8.67
CA TRP A 115 5.39 -9.40 -9.60
C TRP A 115 6.05 -8.94 -10.89
N THR A 116 5.61 -9.52 -12.01
CA THR A 116 5.97 -9.03 -13.34
C THR A 116 5.03 -7.88 -13.72
N LEU A 117 5.58 -6.70 -13.93
CA LEU A 117 4.82 -5.47 -14.21
C LEU A 117 4.72 -5.16 -15.71
N GLY A 118 5.49 -5.87 -16.54
CA GLY A 118 5.76 -5.48 -17.93
C GLY A 118 6.83 -4.39 -17.99
N ASP A 119 7.24 -3.98 -19.19
CA ASP A 119 8.23 -2.90 -19.36
C ASP A 119 7.62 -1.57 -18.93
N VAL A 120 7.71 -1.24 -17.64
CA VAL A 120 7.37 0.09 -17.12
C VAL A 120 8.63 0.95 -17.19
N PRO A 121 8.75 1.86 -18.17
CA PRO A 121 9.92 2.73 -18.26
C PRO A 121 9.99 3.63 -17.03
N ALA A 122 11.22 3.90 -16.56
CA ALA A 122 11.46 4.85 -15.48
C ALA A 122 10.87 6.22 -15.86
N ALA A 123 10.26 6.93 -14.92
CA ALA A 123 9.99 8.35 -15.09
C ALA A 123 11.34 9.05 -15.28
N ALA A 124 11.66 9.40 -16.53
CA ALA A 124 12.90 10.09 -16.86
C ALA A 124 12.92 11.47 -16.20
N GLY A 125 13.73 11.61 -15.15
CA GLY A 125 14.00 12.89 -14.53
C GLY A 125 14.93 13.73 -15.41
N GLY A 126 14.41 14.82 -15.95
CA GLY A 126 15.18 15.99 -16.36
C GLY A 126 15.04 16.42 -17.82
N VAL A 127 14.23 17.46 -18.08
CA VAL A 127 14.52 18.44 -19.15
C VAL A 127 14.20 19.86 -18.67
N THR A 128 15.22 20.70 -18.67
CA THR A 128 15.12 22.15 -18.86
C THR A 128 14.49 22.44 -20.23
N GLY A 129 13.53 23.37 -20.29
CA GLY A 129 13.12 24.02 -21.55
C GLY A 129 11.72 23.65 -22.06
N ALA A 130 10.99 24.69 -22.46
CA ALA A 130 9.58 24.69 -22.83
C ALA A 130 9.23 23.74 -23.99
N GLY A 131 8.15 22.97 -23.81
CA GLY A 131 7.51 22.19 -24.85
C GLY A 131 6.35 21.40 -24.29
N ALA A 132 5.12 21.74 -24.69
CA ALA A 132 3.92 21.00 -24.31
C ALA A 132 3.97 19.59 -24.93
N VAL A 133 3.95 18.55 -24.09
CA VAL A 133 3.90 17.14 -24.47
C VAL A 133 2.78 16.48 -23.65
N PRO A 134 1.92 15.64 -24.27
CA PRO A 134 0.64 15.23 -23.69
C PRO A 134 0.82 14.50 -22.36
N LEU A 135 -0.03 14.87 -21.39
CA LEU A 135 -0.18 14.22 -20.11
C LEU A 135 -0.68 12.78 -20.32
N PHE A 136 0.22 11.84 -20.58
CA PHE A 136 -0.09 10.43 -20.39
C PHE A 136 -0.11 10.17 -18.89
N ARG A 137 -1.32 10.26 -18.33
CA ARG A 137 -1.61 9.99 -16.94
C ARG A 137 -1.41 8.49 -16.70
N SER A 138 -0.21 8.13 -16.27
CA SER A 138 0.10 6.82 -15.69
C SER A 138 -0.98 6.48 -14.67
N GLY A 139 -1.74 5.42 -14.93
CA GLY A 139 -2.85 5.00 -14.08
C GLY A 139 -2.33 4.51 -12.72
N PRO A 140 -3.07 4.74 -11.63
CA PRO A 140 -2.65 4.38 -10.29
C PRO A 140 -2.59 2.85 -10.12
N TRP A 141 -1.50 2.38 -9.52
CA TRP A 141 -1.45 1.03 -8.95
C TRP A 141 -2.41 0.99 -7.76
N ARG A 142 -3.56 0.33 -7.92
CA ARG A 142 -4.50 0.07 -6.82
C ARG A 142 -4.17 -1.28 -6.20
N ALA A 143 -3.35 -1.29 -5.15
CA ALA A 143 -3.37 -2.39 -4.20
C ALA A 143 -4.66 -2.25 -3.36
N ALA A 144 -5.78 -2.74 -3.90
CA ALA A 144 -7.03 -2.84 -3.14
C ALA A 144 -6.95 -4.07 -2.23
N CYS A 145 -6.66 -3.86 -0.95
CA CYS A 145 -6.94 -4.85 0.09
C CYS A 145 -8.43 -4.75 0.41
N SER A 146 -9.23 -5.70 -0.10
CA SER A 146 -10.64 -5.90 0.26
C SER A 146 -10.78 -7.01 1.28
#